data_AF-A0A1U7DFB0-F1
#
_entry.id   AF-A0A1U7DFB0-F1
#
_cell.length_a   1.000
_cell.length_b   1.000
_cell.length_c   1.000
_cell.angle_alpha   90.00
_cell.angle_beta   90.00
_cell.angle_gamma   90.00
#
_symmetry.space_group_name_H-M   'P 1'
#
loop_
_entity.id
_entity.type
_entity.pdbx_description
1 polymer ?
#
loop_
_entity_poly.entity_id
_entity_poly.type
_entity_poly.pdbx_seq_one_letter_code
_entity_poly.pdbx_strand_id
1 'polypeptide(L)' 'MKSDIIDIDVQVLHRTEKAVLVTLDVPDNGVWLALSKIEIDPSGVGGIETVTLPEWLALDKGPI' A
#
# COMPACT_ATOMS: atom_id res chain seq x y z
N MET A 1 -3.97 -14.81 -16.36
CA MET A 1 -4.55 -13.88 -15.38
C MET A 1 -4.25 -12.48 -15.87
N LYS A 2 -5.25 -11.63 -16.12
CA LYS A 2 -4.98 -10.20 -16.29
C LYS A 2 -4.58 -9.66 -14.92
N SER A 3 -3.50 -8.91 -14.86
CA SER A 3 -3.15 -8.17 -13.65
C SER A 3 -3.99 -6.89 -13.68
N ASP A 4 -5.11 -6.88 -12.99
CA ASP A 4 -5.84 -5.64 -12.76
C ASP A 4 -5.02 -4.81 -11.76
N ILE A 5 -4.84 -3.54 -12.09
CA ILE A 5 -4.17 -2.56 -11.24
C ILE A 5 -5.28 -1.87 -10.46
N ILE A 6 -5.12 -1.79 -9.15
CA ILE A 6 -6.09 -1.23 -8.22
C ILE A 6 -5.45 -0.12 -7.40
N ASP A 7 -6.28 0.84 -6.98
CA ASP A 7 -5.91 1.93 -6.09
C ASP A 7 -6.54 1.69 -4.72
N ILE A 8 -5.74 1.83 -3.67
CA ILE A 8 -6.17 1.61 -2.29
C ILE A 8 -5.65 2.74 -1.41
N ASP A 9 -6.54 3.38 -0.66
CA ASP A 9 -6.16 4.36 0.35
C ASP A 9 -5.69 3.65 1.62
N VAL A 10 -4.45 3.90 2.02
CA VAL A 10 -3.82 3.25 3.17
C VAL A 10 -3.19 4.26 4.11
N GLN A 11 -3.15 3.92 5.40
CA GLN A 11 -2.38 4.69 6.36
C GLN A 11 -0.91 4.33 6.28
N VAL A 12 -0.03 5.33 6.10
CA VAL A 12 1.41 5.12 6.11
C VAL A 12 1.94 5.17 7.54
N LEU A 13 2.49 4.05 8.00
CA LEU A 13 3.07 3.92 9.35
C LEU A 13 4.57 4.21 9.35
N HIS A 14 5.28 3.82 8.28
CA HIS A 14 6.71 4.01 8.15
C HIS A 14 7.15 4.04 6.68
N ARG A 15 8.20 4.79 6.36
CA ARG A 15 8.77 4.88 5.01
C ARG A 15 10.28 4.70 5.04
N THR A 16 10.77 3.89 4.13
CA THR A 16 12.21 3.68 3.89
C THR A 16 12.55 4.06 2.45
N GLU A 17 13.84 4.02 2.10
CA GLU A 17 14.29 4.27 0.72
C GLU A 17 13.74 3.25 -0.30
N LYS A 18 13.31 2.05 0.14
CA LYS A 18 12.95 0.94 -0.77
C LYS A 18 11.54 0.39 -0.57
N ALA A 19 10.91 0.70 0.55
CA ALA A 19 9.61 0.14 0.94
C ALA A 19 8.84 1.08 1.87
N VAL A 20 7.53 0.90 1.90
CA VAL A 20 6.60 1.60 2.78
C VAL A 20 5.81 0.58 3.60
N LEU A 21 5.63 0.86 4.89
CA LEU A 21 4.80 0.09 5.80
C LEU A 21 3.44 0.77 5.88
N VAL A 22 2.39 0.05 5.51
CA VAL A 22 1.03 0.57 5.41
C VAL A 22 0.03 -0.30 6.15
N THR A 23 -1.12 0.25 6.54
CA THR A 23 -2.23 -0.51 7.12
C THR A 23 -3.57 0.05 6.64
N LEU A 24 -4.58 -0.82 6.57
CA LEU A 24 -5.99 -0.45 6.37
C LEU A 24 -6.79 -0.35 7.69
N ASP A 25 -6.24 -0.87 8.79
CA ASP A 25 -6.97 -1.04 10.04
C ASP A 25 -6.12 -0.52 11.22
N VAL A 26 -5.44 -1.40 11.94
CA VAL A 26 -4.60 -1.04 13.08
C VAL A 26 -3.11 -1.09 12.73
N PRO A 27 -2.26 -0.26 13.37
CA PRO A 27 -0.82 -0.22 13.11
C PRO A 27 -0.09 -1.57 13.26
N ASP A 28 -0.56 -2.44 14.16
CA ASP A 28 0.06 -3.74 14.43
C ASP A 28 -0.07 -4.73 13.25
N ASN A 29 -1.02 -4.48 12.33
CA ASN A 29 -1.23 -5.28 11.12
C ASN A 29 -0.52 -4.69 9.90
N GLY A 30 0.52 -3.88 10.10
CA GLY A 30 1.25 -3.21 9.03
C GLY A 30 1.84 -4.18 7.99
N VAL A 31 1.64 -3.86 6.73
CA VAL A 31 2.15 -4.59 5.56
C VAL A 31 3.23 -3.79 4.85
N TRP A 32 4.36 -4.44 4.56
CA TRP A 32 5.43 -3.84 3.78
C TRP A 32 5.20 -4.00 2.27
N LEU A 33 5.18 -2.87 1.57
CA LEU A 33 5.11 -2.79 0.12
C LEU A 33 6.41 -2.21 -0.44
N ALA A 34 6.99 -2.90 -1.42
CA ALA A 34 8.21 -2.45 -2.08
C ALA A 34 7.89 -1.33 -3.09
N LEU A 35 8.60 -0.20 -2.99
CA LEU A 35 8.38 0.96 -3.87
C LEU A 35 8.68 0.66 -5.36
N SER A 36 9.41 -0.41 -5.65
CA SER A 36 9.65 -0.87 -7.03
C SER A 36 8.46 -1.62 -7.65
N LYS A 37 7.39 -1.87 -6.88
CA LYS A 37 6.21 -2.66 -7.27
C LYS A 37 4.90 -1.91 -7.13
N ILE A 38 4.92 -0.70 -6.58
CA ILE A 38 3.75 0.12 -6.30
C ILE A 38 4.02 1.56 -6.73
N GLU A 39 2.95 2.30 -6.98
CA GLU A 39 2.96 3.77 -6.98
C GLU A 39 2.25 4.25 -5.72
N ILE A 40 2.63 5.42 -5.20
CA ILE A 40 2.07 5.95 -3.96
C ILE A 40 2.01 7.47 -4.02
N ASP A 41 0.81 7.99 -3.81
CA ASP A 41 0.49 9.41 -3.94
C ASP A 41 -0.26 9.92 -2.71
N PRO A 42 -0.09 11.20 -2.34
CA PRO A 42 -0.85 11.80 -1.26
C PRO A 42 -2.34 11.88 -1.62
N SER A 43 -3.21 11.32 -0.78
CA SER A 43 -4.67 11.34 -0.97
C SER A 43 -5.31 12.73 -0.73
N GLY A 44 -4.55 13.65 -0.14
CA GLY A 44 -5.04 14.94 0.38
C GLY A 44 -5.54 14.88 1.82
N VAL A 45 -5.65 13.69 2.42
CA VAL A 45 -5.92 13.49 3.84
C VAL A 45 -4.60 13.22 4.58
N GLY A 46 -4.33 13.97 5.65
CA GLY A 46 -3.09 13.84 6.41
C GLY A 46 -2.93 12.43 7.00
N GLY A 47 -1.85 11.74 6.62
CA GLY A 47 -1.53 10.39 7.10
C GLY A 47 -2.12 9.24 6.25
N ILE A 48 -2.91 9.54 5.22
CA ILE A 48 -3.43 8.56 4.26
C ILE A 48 -2.80 8.84 2.88
N GLU A 49 -2.22 7.80 2.27
CA GLU A 49 -1.69 7.85 0.91
C GLU A 49 -2.44 6.82 0.06
N THR A 50 -2.69 7.15 -1.20
CA THR A 50 -3.27 6.24 -2.19
C THR A 50 -2.14 5.41 -2.78
N VAL A 51 -2.23 4.09 -2.66
CA VAL A 51 -1.28 3.15 -3.24
C VAL A 51 -1.91 2.47 -4.45
N THR A 52 -1.23 2.54 -5.58
CA THR A 52 -1.59 1.85 -6.80
C THR A 52 -0.72 0.60 -6.96
N LEU A 53 -1.34 -0.58 -7.02
CA LEU A 53 -0.63 -1.85 -7.12
C LEU A 53 -1.43 -2.91 -7.91
N PRO A 54 -0.78 -3.97 -8.43
CA PRO A 54 -1.49 -5.10 -8.99
C PRO A 54 -2.34 -5.83 -7.93
N GLU A 55 -3.57 -6.22 -8.28
CA GLU A 55 -4.52 -6.91 -7.39
C GLU A 55 -3.92 -8.18 -6.76
N TRP A 56 -3.14 -8.95 -7.52
CA TRP A 56 -2.49 -10.16 -7.01
C TRP A 56 -1.49 -9.86 -5.87
N LEU A 57 -0.84 -8.69 -5.89
CA LEU A 57 0.10 -8.28 -4.86
C LEU A 57 -0.65 -7.84 -3.60
N ALA A 58 -1.82 -7.22 -3.77
CA ALA A 58 -2.71 -6.93 -2.64
C ALA A 58 -3.13 -8.22 -1.96
N LEU A 59 -3.59 -9.22 -2.71
CA LEU A 59 -4.00 -10.52 -2.17
C LEU A 59 -2.86 -11.32 -1.51
N ASP A 60 -1.64 -11.27 -2.06
CA ASP A 60 -0.47 -11.99 -1.55
C ASP A 60 0.02 -11.46 -0.19
N LYS A 61 -0.09 -10.15 0.03
CA LYS A 61 0.42 -9.50 1.25
C LYS A 61 -0.52 -9.58 2.45
N GLY A 62 -1.71 -10.17 2.27
CA GLY A 62 -2.82 -10.13 3.22
C GLY A 62 -3.87 -9.13 2.76
N PRO A 63 -5.13 -9.17 3.26
CA PRO A 63 -6.19 -8.27 2.84
C PRO A 63 -5.87 -6.83 3.28
N ILE A 64 -5.04 -6.16 2.49
CA ILE A 64 -4.97 -4.71 2.33
C ILE A 64 -5.91 -4.26 1.23
#